data_AF-A0A4S5EAI2-F1
#
_entry.id   AF-A0A4S5EAI2-F1
#
_cell.length_a   1.000
_cell.length_b   1.000
_cell.length_c   1.000
_cell.angle_alpha   90.00
_cell.angle_beta   90.00
_cell.angle_gamma   90.00
#
_symmetry.space_group_name_H-M   'P 1'
#
loop_
_entity.id
_entity.type
_entity.pdbx_description
1 polymer ?
#
loop_
_entity_poly.entity_id
_entity_poly.type
_entity_poly.pdbx_seq_one_letter_code
_entity_poly.pdbx_strand_id
1 'polypeptide(L)'
;MENIEDALLAADRAAAAPFVQTPPAPAWYPLAMAIYFTAVAGSFPLLQDDHVLLGAGVLVVAISGLLTLTLTIRAQRGTWPRLAEAPPEIKRVVAVFVSLAVLALLVSAAIWFWVGAAAGLSTVFIASLAVVWAYEFRLYPAAARQVRQRLV
;
A
#
# COMPACT_ATOMS: atom_id res chain seq x y z
N MET A 1 34.77 2.98 -28.85
CA MET A 1 34.43 2.13 -27.69
C MET A 1 33.37 2.87 -26.92
N GLU A 2 32.13 2.41 -27.01
CA GLU A 2 31.06 2.85 -26.11
C GLU A 2 31.55 2.59 -24.67
N ASN A 3 31.51 3.62 -23.83
CA ASN A 3 32.13 3.57 -22.52
C ASN A 3 31.28 2.64 -21.64
N ILE A 4 31.89 1.61 -21.03
CA ILE A 4 31.16 0.58 -20.26
C ILE A 4 30.32 1.23 -19.15
N GLU A 5 30.77 2.36 -18.62
CA GLU A 5 30.05 3.18 -17.64
C GLU A 5 28.73 3.73 -18.19
N ASP A 6 28.71 4.21 -19.43
CA ASP A 6 27.49 4.72 -20.09
C ASP A 6 26.48 3.59 -20.33
N ALA A 7 26.97 2.40 -20.71
CA ALA A 7 26.13 1.22 -20.89
C ALA A 7 25.52 0.73 -19.57
N LEU A 8 26.28 0.75 -18.47
CA LEU A 8 25.79 0.41 -17.13
C LEU A 8 24.77 1.44 -16.63
N LEU A 9 25.01 2.73 -16.84
CA LEU A 9 24.06 3.80 -16.49
C LEU A 9 22.74 3.68 -17.27
N ALA A 10 22.80 3.34 -18.56
CA ALA A 10 21.63 3.10 -19.38
C ALA A 10 20.82 1.89 -18.89
N ALA A 11 21.49 0.81 -18.49
CA ALA A 11 20.85 -0.36 -17.89
C ALA A 11 20.17 -0.02 -16.55
N ASP A 12 20.83 0.73 -15.68
CA ASP A 12 20.26 1.19 -14.40
C ASP A 12 19.02 2.08 -14.61
N ARG A 13 19.05 2.98 -15.59
CA ARG A 13 17.89 3.80 -15.99
C ARG A 13 16.73 2.96 -16.48
N ALA A 14 17.00 1.96 -17.33
CA ALA A 14 15.98 1.06 -17.84
C ALA A 14 15.35 0.22 -16.72
N ALA A 15 16.15 -0.28 -15.77
CA ALA A 15 15.67 -1.03 -14.62
C ALA A 15 14.83 -0.17 -13.64
N ALA A 16 15.19 1.11 -13.46
CA ALA A 16 14.47 2.02 -12.59
C ALA A 16 13.19 2.61 -13.21
N ALA A 17 13.08 2.63 -14.54
CA ALA A 17 11.98 3.26 -15.29
C ALA A 17 10.57 2.84 -14.80
N PRO A 18 10.27 1.55 -14.56
CA PRO A 18 8.94 1.12 -14.10
C PRO A 18 8.52 1.72 -12.76
N PHE A 19 9.49 2.06 -11.90
CA PHE A 19 9.23 2.58 -10.57
C PHE A 19 9.14 4.12 -10.52
N VAL A 20 9.90 4.82 -11.37
CA VAL A 20 9.94 6.29 -11.37
C VAL A 20 8.91 6.91 -12.30
N GLN A 21 8.45 6.16 -13.32
CA GLN A 21 7.42 6.59 -14.28
C GLN A 21 6.01 6.17 -13.87
N THR A 22 5.84 5.54 -12.70
CA THR A 22 4.53 5.14 -12.21
C THR A 22 3.63 6.38 -12.03
N PRO A 23 2.42 6.41 -12.61
CA PRO A 23 1.50 7.52 -12.42
C PRO A 23 1.04 7.59 -10.95
N PRO A 24 0.79 8.80 -10.41
CA PRO A 24 0.38 8.97 -9.03
C PRO A 24 -0.92 8.19 -8.72
N ALA A 25 -1.05 7.74 -7.48
CA ALA A 25 -2.29 7.14 -7.02
C ALA A 25 -3.44 8.17 -7.08
N PRO A 26 -4.67 7.76 -7.43
CA PRO A 26 -5.84 8.63 -7.33
C PRO A 26 -6.04 9.12 -5.88
N ALA A 27 -6.53 10.35 -5.69
CA ALA A 27 -6.70 10.94 -4.36
C ALA A 27 -7.65 10.14 -3.44
N TRP A 28 -8.58 9.37 -4.01
CA TRP A 28 -9.51 8.51 -3.27
C TRP A 28 -8.89 7.16 -2.84
N TYR A 29 -7.73 6.79 -3.38
CA TYR A 29 -7.14 5.47 -3.15
C TYR A 29 -6.82 5.18 -1.67
N PRO A 30 -6.22 6.12 -0.89
CA PRO A 30 -6.00 5.89 0.54
C PRO A 30 -7.30 5.66 1.32
N LEU A 31 -8.36 6.39 0.96
CA LEU A 31 -9.67 6.23 1.58
C LEU A 31 -10.26 4.86 1.26
N ALA A 32 -10.19 4.42 0.00
CA ALA A 32 -10.64 3.08 -0.39
C ALA A 32 -9.87 1.97 0.34
N MET A 33 -8.55 2.11 0.51
CA MET A 33 -7.75 1.16 1.28
C MET A 33 -8.12 1.15 2.76
N ALA A 34 -8.35 2.32 3.37
CA ALA A 34 -8.77 2.41 4.76
C ALA A 34 -10.14 1.74 5.00
N ILE A 35 -11.09 1.96 4.09
CA ILE A 35 -12.39 1.27 4.11
C ILE A 35 -12.20 -0.23 3.99
N TYR A 36 -11.38 -0.70 3.05
CA TYR A 36 -11.08 -2.12 2.87
C TYR A 36 -10.51 -2.76 4.14
N PHE A 37 -9.45 -2.19 4.72
CA PHE A 37 -8.82 -2.75 5.93
C PHE A 37 -9.77 -2.77 7.12
N THR A 38 -10.58 -1.72 7.27
CA THR A 38 -11.57 -1.62 8.35
C THR A 38 -12.70 -2.61 8.17
N ALA A 39 -13.18 -2.82 6.94
CA ALA A 39 -14.21 -3.81 6.61
C ALA A 39 -13.71 -5.24 6.88
N VAL A 40 -12.48 -5.56 6.48
CA VAL A 40 -11.86 -6.86 6.79
C VAL A 40 -11.73 -7.05 8.30
N ALA A 41 -11.19 -6.07 9.03
CA ALA A 41 -11.05 -6.14 10.48
C ALA A 41 -12.41 -6.28 11.20
N GLY A 42 -13.43 -5.53 10.77
CA GLY A 42 -14.77 -5.56 11.33
C GLY A 42 -15.58 -6.82 10.97
N SER A 43 -15.18 -7.55 9.94
CA SER A 43 -15.84 -8.80 9.57
C SER A 43 -15.61 -9.92 10.60
N PHE A 44 -14.43 -9.98 11.22
CA PHE A 44 -14.09 -11.06 12.15
C PHE A 44 -14.96 -11.10 13.42
N PRO A 45 -15.19 -9.98 14.14
CA PRO A 45 -16.13 -9.98 15.26
C PRO A 45 -17.54 -10.41 14.86
N LEU A 46 -18.03 -9.93 13.71
CA LEU A 46 -19.36 -10.32 13.20
C LEU A 46 -19.45 -11.83 12.93
N LEU A 47 -18.36 -12.45 12.47
CA LEU A 47 -18.28 -13.89 12.28
C LEU A 47 -18.23 -14.65 13.62
N GLN A 48 -17.74 -14.03 14.70
CA GLN A 48 -17.66 -14.61 16.04
C GLN A 48 -18.98 -14.48 16.82
N ASP A 49 -19.69 -13.37 16.66
CA ASP A 49 -20.91 -13.03 17.41
C ASP A 49 -22.21 -13.56 16.75
N ASP A 50 -22.16 -14.73 16.09
CA ASP A 50 -23.29 -15.37 15.38
C ASP A 50 -23.91 -14.56 14.22
N HIS A 51 -23.35 -13.42 13.84
CA HIS A 51 -23.77 -12.63 12.67
C HIS A 51 -23.08 -13.09 11.38
N VAL A 52 -22.99 -14.41 11.18
CA VAL A 52 -22.15 -15.04 10.15
C VAL A 52 -22.47 -14.51 8.75
N LEU A 53 -23.76 -14.36 8.41
CA LEU A 53 -24.17 -13.85 7.10
C LEU A 53 -23.71 -12.41 6.86
N LEU A 54 -23.77 -11.54 7.89
CA LEU A 54 -23.30 -10.16 7.78
C LEU A 54 -21.78 -10.09 7.70
N GLY A 55 -21.08 -10.83 8.58
CA GLY A 55 -19.62 -10.89 8.57
C GLY A 55 -19.06 -11.42 7.25
N ALA A 56 -19.62 -12.52 6.76
CA ALA A 56 -19.25 -13.09 5.45
C ALA A 56 -19.58 -12.13 4.30
N GLY A 57 -20.76 -11.49 4.33
CA GLY A 57 -21.16 -10.50 3.33
C GLY A 57 -20.19 -9.33 3.25
N VAL A 58 -19.83 -8.73 4.39
CA VAL A 58 -18.84 -7.63 4.47
C VAL A 58 -17.48 -8.08 3.93
N LEU A 59 -17.02 -9.27 4.31
CA LEU A 59 -15.73 -9.79 3.87
C LEU A 59 -15.71 -10.05 2.35
N VAL A 60 -16.76 -10.66 1.80
CA VAL A 60 -16.90 -10.91 0.36
C VAL A 60 -16.91 -9.60 -0.42
N VAL A 61 -17.65 -8.59 0.05
CA VAL A 61 -17.68 -7.26 -0.58
C VAL A 61 -16.31 -6.60 -0.53
N ALA A 62 -15.60 -6.65 0.61
CA ALA A 62 -14.27 -6.08 0.75
C ALA A 62 -13.26 -6.74 -0.20
N ILE A 63 -13.20 -8.07 -0.24
CA ILE A 63 -12.30 -8.83 -1.12
C ILE A 63 -12.63 -8.57 -2.59
N SER A 64 -13.91 -8.62 -2.96
CA SER A 64 -14.35 -8.39 -4.35
C SER A 64 -14.06 -6.96 -4.79
N GLY A 65 -14.23 -5.98 -3.89
CA GLY A 65 -13.88 -4.59 -4.13
C GLY A 65 -12.38 -4.42 -4.38
N LEU A 66 -11.53 -5.03 -3.55
CA LEU A 66 -10.08 -5.01 -3.76
C LEU A 66 -9.68 -5.68 -5.07
N LEU A 67 -10.21 -6.87 -5.37
CA LEU A 67 -9.94 -7.57 -6.62
C LEU A 67 -10.33 -6.72 -7.84
N THR A 68 -11.53 -6.15 -7.83
CA THR A 68 -12.01 -5.27 -8.92
C THR A 68 -11.11 -4.05 -9.07
N LEU A 69 -10.72 -3.43 -7.96
CA LEU A 69 -9.80 -2.30 -7.96
C LEU A 69 -8.44 -2.69 -8.55
N THR A 70 -7.84 -3.79 -8.10
CA THR A 70 -6.54 -4.27 -8.59
C THR A 70 -6.59 -4.61 -10.07
N LEU A 71 -7.65 -5.29 -10.53
CA LEU A 71 -7.84 -5.62 -11.94
C LEU A 71 -8.00 -4.36 -12.80
N THR A 72 -8.77 -3.37 -12.32
CA THR A 72 -8.96 -2.09 -13.02
C THR A 72 -7.66 -1.30 -13.11
N ILE A 73 -6.91 -1.19 -12.01
CA ILE A 73 -5.61 -0.53 -11.98
C ILE A 73 -4.63 -1.26 -12.91
N ARG A 74 -4.60 -2.59 -12.88
CA ARG A 74 -3.73 -3.40 -13.75
C ARG A 74 -4.08 -3.24 -15.22
N ALA A 75 -5.36 -3.18 -15.57
CA ALA A 75 -5.80 -2.93 -16.94
C ALA A 75 -5.37 -1.54 -17.44
N GLN A 76 -5.34 -0.54 -16.55
CA GLN A 76 -4.95 0.83 -16.89
C GLN A 76 -3.43 1.07 -16.88
N ARG A 77 -2.70 0.41 -15.97
CA ARG A 77 -1.28 0.72 -15.66
C ARG A 77 -0.31 -0.42 -15.96
N GLY A 78 -0.80 -1.56 -16.45
CA GLY A 78 0.00 -2.73 -16.73
C GLY A 78 0.38 -3.52 -15.46
N THR A 79 1.41 -4.35 -15.59
CA THR A 79 1.92 -5.18 -14.48
C THR A 79 2.76 -4.37 -13.52
N TRP A 80 2.56 -4.62 -12.23
CA TRP A 80 3.36 -4.01 -11.17
C TRP A 80 4.80 -4.51 -11.24
N PRO A 81 5.80 -3.62 -11.08
CA PRO A 81 7.19 -4.02 -11.11
C PRO A 81 7.54 -4.87 -9.89
N ARG A 82 8.50 -5.78 -10.05
CA ARG A 82 8.92 -6.68 -8.98
C ARG A 82 9.75 -5.95 -7.95
N LEU A 83 9.33 -5.95 -6.69
CA LEU A 83 10.05 -5.25 -5.61
C LEU A 83 11.50 -5.76 -5.43
N ALA A 84 11.79 -7.01 -5.79
CA ALA A 84 13.14 -7.57 -5.77
C ALA A 84 14.11 -6.79 -6.67
N GLU A 85 13.62 -6.25 -7.78
CA GLU A 85 14.35 -5.47 -8.78
C GLU A 85 14.34 -3.96 -8.48
N ALA A 86 13.67 -3.54 -7.39
CA ALA A 86 13.54 -2.12 -7.06
C ALA A 86 14.89 -1.51 -6.61
N PRO A 87 15.14 -0.23 -6.94
CA PRO A 87 16.24 0.54 -6.39
C PRO A 87 16.23 0.56 -4.84
N PRO A 88 17.40 0.64 -4.19
CA PRO A 88 17.52 0.58 -2.73
C PRO A 88 16.72 1.68 -2.01
N GLU A 89 16.57 2.85 -2.63
CA GLU A 89 15.79 3.98 -2.12
C GLU A 89 14.31 3.62 -1.98
N ILE A 90 13.77 2.92 -2.98
CA ILE A 90 12.37 2.47 -3.00
C ILE A 90 12.18 1.30 -2.04
N LYS A 91 13.11 0.34 -2.00
CA LYS A 91 13.08 -0.76 -1.02
C LYS A 91 13.04 -0.26 0.41
N ARG A 92 13.84 0.76 0.74
CA ARG A 92 13.84 1.39 2.07
C ARG A 92 12.48 2.01 2.40
N VAL A 93 11.88 2.74 1.47
CA VAL A 93 10.55 3.36 1.69
C VAL A 93 9.45 2.30 1.83
N VAL A 94 9.50 1.21 1.06
CA VAL A 94 8.57 0.09 1.22
C VAL A 94 8.75 -0.60 2.58
N ALA A 95 9.98 -0.79 3.04
CA ALA A 95 10.24 -1.33 4.38
C ALA A 95 9.66 -0.42 5.48
N VAL A 96 9.80 0.90 5.35
CA VAL A 96 9.18 1.87 6.27
C VAL A 96 7.65 1.76 6.22
N PHE A 97 7.05 1.67 5.04
CA PHE A 97 5.60 1.49 4.88
C PHE A 97 5.11 0.22 5.57
N VAL A 98 5.79 -0.91 5.35
CA VAL A 98 5.44 -2.19 6.00
C VAL A 98 5.57 -2.07 7.53
N SER A 99 6.65 -1.47 8.03
CA SER A 99 6.82 -1.25 9.47
C SER A 99 5.72 -0.37 10.07
N LEU A 100 5.32 0.70 9.38
CA LEU A 100 4.22 1.57 9.81
C LEU A 100 2.87 0.85 9.78
N ALA A 101 2.62 0.02 8.76
CA ALA A 101 1.41 -0.80 8.68
C ALA A 101 1.36 -1.83 9.82
N VAL A 102 2.46 -2.52 10.11
CA VAL A 102 2.55 -3.45 11.24
C VAL A 102 2.33 -2.72 12.57
N LEU A 103 2.97 -1.57 12.77
CA LEU A 103 2.77 -0.76 13.97
C LEU A 103 1.30 -0.30 14.12
N ALA A 104 0.67 0.12 13.03
CA ALA A 104 -0.74 0.51 13.02
C ALA A 104 -1.66 -0.65 13.46
N LEU A 105 -1.40 -1.87 12.98
CA LEU A 105 -2.14 -3.06 13.39
C LEU A 105 -1.93 -3.38 14.88
N LEU A 106 -0.70 -3.31 15.37
CA LEU A 106 -0.40 -3.56 16.79
C LEU A 106 -1.07 -2.53 17.71
N VAL A 107 -1.01 -1.24 17.36
CA VAL A 107 -1.66 -0.17 18.13
C VAL A 107 -3.18 -0.33 18.11
N SER A 108 -3.77 -0.66 16.95
CA SER A 108 -5.20 -0.91 16.87
C SER A 108 -5.61 -2.13 17.70
N ALA A 109 -4.88 -3.23 17.65
CA ALA A 109 -5.15 -4.42 18.45
C ALA A 109 -5.04 -4.13 19.95
N ALA A 110 -4.06 -3.32 20.36
CA ALA A 110 -3.96 -2.86 21.74
C ALA A 110 -5.20 -2.02 22.13
N ILE A 111 -5.56 -1.00 21.34
CA ILE A 111 -6.73 -0.15 21.63
C ILE A 111 -8.02 -0.98 21.66
N TRP A 112 -8.16 -1.96 20.76
CA TRP A 112 -9.28 -2.90 20.78
C TRP A 112 -9.39 -3.60 22.13
N PHE A 113 -8.28 -4.13 22.64
CA PHE A 113 -8.25 -4.86 23.89
C PHE A 113 -8.58 -3.98 25.10
N TRP A 114 -8.08 -2.74 25.13
CA TRP A 114 -8.25 -1.84 26.27
C TRP A 114 -9.54 -1.01 26.27
N VAL A 115 -10.00 -0.59 25.09
CA VAL A 115 -11.11 0.37 24.93
C VAL A 115 -12.33 -0.25 24.26
N GLY A 116 -12.13 -1.33 23.50
CA GLY A 116 -13.18 -2.08 22.82
C GLY A 116 -13.15 -1.95 21.30
N ALA A 117 -13.99 -2.75 20.65
CA ALA A 117 -14.01 -2.96 19.20
C ALA A 117 -14.15 -1.67 18.38
N ALA A 118 -15.06 -0.77 18.78
CA ALA A 118 -15.31 0.47 18.05
C ALA A 118 -14.06 1.38 17.99
N ALA A 119 -13.31 1.47 19.09
CA ALA A 119 -12.08 2.25 19.16
C ALA A 119 -10.95 1.56 18.36
N GLY A 120 -10.85 0.23 18.44
CA GLY A 120 -9.92 -0.55 17.62
C GLY A 120 -10.14 -0.34 16.12
N LEU A 121 -11.38 -0.48 15.65
CA LEU A 121 -11.77 -0.27 14.25
C LEU A 121 -11.51 1.16 13.77
N SER A 122 -11.91 2.15 14.56
CA SER A 122 -11.63 3.56 14.26
C SER A 122 -10.14 3.82 14.13
N THR A 123 -9.32 3.19 14.98
CA THR A 123 -7.87 3.26 14.88
C THR A 123 -7.36 2.62 13.58
N VAL A 124 -7.83 1.42 13.20
CA VAL A 124 -7.45 0.79 11.92
C VAL A 124 -7.73 1.75 10.77
N PHE A 125 -8.92 2.33 10.73
CA PHE A 125 -9.34 3.23 9.68
C PHE A 125 -8.41 4.44 9.57
N ILE A 126 -8.20 5.17 10.66
CA ILE A 126 -7.40 6.40 10.68
C ILE A 126 -5.94 6.08 10.38
N ALA A 127 -5.38 5.04 11.00
CA ALA A 127 -3.98 4.70 10.84
C ALA A 127 -3.67 4.19 9.42
N SER A 128 -4.52 3.31 8.86
CA SER A 128 -4.35 2.84 7.48
C SER A 128 -4.50 3.99 6.47
N LEU A 129 -5.48 4.88 6.67
CA LEU A 129 -5.64 6.08 5.84
C LEU A 129 -4.37 6.94 5.87
N ALA A 130 -3.85 7.23 7.07
CA ALA A 130 -2.66 8.05 7.24
C ALA A 130 -1.40 7.40 6.64
N VAL A 131 -1.20 6.10 6.86
CA VAL A 131 -0.03 5.35 6.37
C VAL A 131 -0.06 5.24 4.85
N VAL A 132 -1.19 4.87 4.24
CA VAL A 132 -1.31 4.78 2.78
C VAL A 132 -1.18 6.16 2.15
N TRP A 133 -1.81 7.18 2.72
CA TRP A 133 -1.69 8.55 2.22
C TRP A 133 -0.23 9.05 2.28
N ALA A 134 0.44 8.85 3.41
CA ALA A 134 1.83 9.27 3.58
C ALA A 134 2.76 8.54 2.61
N TYR A 135 2.54 7.24 2.39
CA TYR A 135 3.32 6.46 1.43
C TYR A 135 3.12 6.96 -0.01
N GLU A 136 1.87 7.00 -0.49
CA GLU A 136 1.54 7.30 -1.88
C GLU A 136 1.83 8.76 -2.25
N PHE A 137 1.56 9.70 -1.36
CA PHE A 137 1.64 11.13 -1.68
C PHE A 137 2.91 11.82 -1.18
N ARG A 138 3.68 11.19 -0.29
CA ARG A 138 4.92 11.79 0.23
C ARG A 138 6.15 10.91 0.08
N LEU A 139 6.15 9.73 0.68
CA LEU A 139 7.36 8.91 0.78
C LEU A 139 7.78 8.34 -0.57
N TYR A 140 6.85 7.74 -1.32
CA TYR A 140 7.15 7.15 -2.62
C TYR A 140 7.55 8.21 -3.67
N PRO A 141 6.83 9.34 -3.83
CA PRO A 141 7.27 10.41 -4.74
C PRO A 141 8.62 11.04 -4.36
N ALA A 142 8.95 11.11 -3.07
CA ALA A 142 10.27 11.55 -2.62
C ALA A 142 11.37 10.56 -3.02
N ALA A 143 11.18 9.26 -2.80
CA ALA A 143 12.12 8.24 -3.23
C ALA A 143 12.29 8.19 -4.75
N ALA A 144 11.19 8.29 -5.52
CA ALA A 144 11.26 8.33 -6.98
C ALA A 144 12.03 9.56 -7.49
N ARG A 145 11.96 10.70 -6.79
CA ARG A 145 12.80 11.88 -7.10
C ARG A 145 14.28 11.63 -6.80
N GLN A 146 14.61 10.99 -5.68
CA GLN A 146 16.00 10.65 -5.34
C GLN A 146 16.61 9.70 -6.39
N VAL A 147 15.86 8.67 -6.81
CA VAL A 147 16.30 7.76 -7.87
C VAL A 147 16.53 8.52 -9.18
N ARG A 148 15.63 9.43 -9.56
CA ARG A 148 15.82 10.27 -10.75
C ARG A 148 17.09 11.13 -10.65
N GLN A 149 17.33 11.77 -9.51
CA GLN A 149 18.52 12.62 -9.31
C GLN A 149 19.83 11.84 -9.38
N ARG A 150 19.87 10.60 -8.87
CA ARG A 150 21.05 9.72 -8.96
C ARG A 150 21.33 9.27 -10.39
N LEU A 151 20.30 9.14 -11.21
CA LEU A 151 20.38 8.62 -12.56
C LEU A 151 20.49 9.71 -13.65
N VAL A 152 20.50 11.00 -13.29
CA VAL A 152 20.81 12.10 -14.23
C VAL A 152 22.31 12.22 -14.37
#